data_AF-A0A7U3TX12-F1
#
_entry.id   AF-A0A7U3TX12-F1
#
_cell.length_a   1.000
_cell.length_b   1.000
_cell.length_c   1.000
_cell.angle_alpha   90.00
_cell.angle_beta   90.00
_cell.angle_gamma   90.00
#
_symmetry.space_group_name_H-M   'P 1'
#
loop_
_entity.id
_entity.type
_entity.pdbx_description
1 polymer ?
#
loop_
_entity_poly.entity_id
_entity_poly.type
_entity_poly.pdbx_seq_one_letter_code
_entity_poly.pdbx_strand_id
1 'polypeptide(L)'
;LAGMPRRIPDYPDAYAAWNAMCSFGSYVSVMGIFCFFLVVHLTFGRGNRIDRSYGEHTTIEWVVNTPPAYHTFQEPPVIRESAGPTHPPARAAHEPVGLACARSPRHPVSLPLWPFDPSL
;
A
#
# COMPACT_ATOMS: atom_id res chain seq x y z
N LEU A 1 35.92 -11.55 -7.96
CA LEU A 1 35.12 -12.79 -8.02
C LEU A 1 36.07 -13.98 -7.98
N ALA A 2 36.20 -14.69 -6.86
CA ALA A 2 37.27 -15.66 -6.62
C ALA A 2 36.98 -17.10 -7.08
N GLY A 3 36.11 -17.31 -8.07
CA GLY A 3 35.92 -18.63 -8.71
C GLY A 3 35.47 -19.78 -7.80
N MET A 4 34.89 -19.50 -6.62
CA MET A 4 34.57 -20.52 -5.62
C MET A 4 33.35 -21.39 -6.02
N PRO A 5 33.44 -22.74 -5.94
CA PRO A 5 32.30 -23.64 -6.14
C PRO A 5 31.12 -23.37 -5.19
N ARG A 6 29.88 -23.49 -5.65
CA ARG A 6 28.65 -23.13 -4.89
C ARG A 6 28.37 -23.97 -3.63
N ARG A 7 28.91 -25.18 -3.52
CA ARG A 7 28.50 -26.17 -2.50
C ARG A 7 29.69 -26.62 -1.66
N ILE A 8 30.18 -25.72 -0.82
CA ILE A 8 31.35 -25.99 0.03
C ILE A 8 30.89 -25.87 1.49
N PRO A 9 30.90 -26.98 2.24
CA PRO A 9 30.59 -26.97 3.67
C PRO A 9 31.64 -26.22 4.49
N ASP A 10 32.92 -26.38 4.17
CA ASP A 10 34.04 -25.84 4.92
C ASP A 10 34.77 -24.73 4.13
N TYR A 11 34.66 -23.50 4.59
CA TYR A 11 35.32 -22.34 3.96
C TYR A 11 36.75 -22.19 4.48
N PRO A 12 37.73 -21.84 3.62
CA PRO A 12 39.07 -21.50 4.09
C PRO A 12 39.04 -20.22 4.94
N ASP A 13 39.98 -20.10 5.87
CA ASP A 13 40.05 -19.02 6.88
C ASP A 13 40.01 -17.60 6.27
N ALA A 14 40.53 -17.44 5.06
CA ALA A 14 40.52 -16.19 4.30
C ALA A 14 39.12 -15.59 4.08
N TYR A 15 38.05 -16.41 4.07
CA TYR A 15 36.66 -15.94 3.95
C TYR A 15 35.91 -15.89 5.28
N ALA A 16 36.54 -16.25 6.40
CA ALA A 16 35.90 -16.27 7.70
C ALA A 16 35.33 -14.89 8.08
N ALA A 17 36.06 -13.82 7.80
CA ALA A 17 35.62 -12.45 8.05
C ALA A 17 34.36 -12.08 7.24
N TRP A 18 34.31 -12.46 5.96
CA TRP A 18 33.14 -12.19 5.13
C TRP A 18 31.93 -13.02 5.54
N ASN A 19 32.14 -14.29 5.90
CA ASN A 19 31.08 -15.14 6.44
C ASN A 19 30.52 -14.60 7.78
N ALA A 20 31.39 -14.07 8.65
CA ALA A 20 30.96 -13.42 9.90
C ALA A 20 30.09 -12.17 9.62
N MET A 21 30.48 -11.34 8.65
CA MET A 21 29.69 -10.17 8.26
C MET A 21 28.34 -10.56 7.65
N CYS A 22 28.31 -11.57 6.75
CA CYS A 22 27.06 -12.08 6.20
C CYS A 22 26.14 -12.66 7.28
N SER A 23 26.70 -13.35 8.27
CA SER A 23 25.94 -13.88 9.42
C SER A 23 25.33 -12.76 10.25
N PHE A 24 26.09 -11.69 10.51
CA PHE A 24 25.57 -10.49 11.17
C PHE A 24 24.42 -9.85 10.37
N GLY A 25 24.56 -9.72 9.05
CA GLY A 25 23.49 -9.24 8.17
C GLY A 25 22.23 -10.11 8.19
N SER A 26 22.38 -11.43 8.32
CA SER A 26 21.26 -12.36 8.49
C SER A 26 20.50 -12.09 9.80
N TYR A 27 21.20 -11.85 10.91
CA TYR A 27 20.55 -11.50 12.18
C TYR A 27 19.79 -10.19 12.11
N VAL A 28 20.35 -9.16 11.45
CA VAL A 28 19.68 -7.87 11.23
C VAL A 28 18.42 -8.05 10.36
N SER A 29 18.50 -8.89 9.33
CA SER A 29 17.34 -9.20 8.47
C SER A 29 16.20 -9.88 9.24
N VAL A 30 16.54 -10.83 10.12
CA VAL A 30 15.58 -11.47 11.01
C VAL A 30 14.93 -10.45 11.96
N MET A 31 15.72 -9.55 12.56
CA MET A 31 15.19 -8.45 13.38
C MET A 31 14.25 -7.53 12.60
N GLY A 32 14.55 -7.25 11.32
CA GLY A 32 13.67 -6.48 10.44
C GLY A 32 12.30 -7.15 10.21
N ILE A 33 12.28 -8.47 10.02
CA ILE A 33 11.03 -9.25 9.88
C ILE A 33 10.21 -9.17 11.17
N PHE A 34 10.84 -9.29 12.35
CA PHE A 34 10.14 -9.12 13.62
C PHE A 34 9.52 -7.72 13.76
N CYS A 35 10.26 -6.67 13.39
CA CYS A 35 9.75 -5.30 13.40
C CYS A 35 8.52 -5.15 12.48
N PHE A 36 8.56 -5.73 11.27
CA PHE A 36 7.43 -5.73 10.35
C PHE A 36 6.17 -6.34 10.98
N PHE A 37 6.27 -7.52 11.59
CA PHE A 37 5.13 -8.16 12.25
C PHE A 37 4.60 -7.37 13.44
N LEU A 38 5.47 -6.71 14.21
CA LEU A 38 5.05 -5.84 15.31
C LEU A 38 4.24 -4.64 14.79
N VAL A 39 4.70 -3.97 13.74
CA VAL A 39 3.98 -2.84 13.13
C VAL A 39 2.62 -3.29 12.60
N VAL A 40 2.58 -4.43 11.91
CA VAL A 40 1.35 -5.06 11.43
C VAL A 40 0.38 -5.31 12.59
N HIS A 41 0.83 -6.03 13.63
CA HIS A 41 0.00 -6.35 14.79
C HIS A 41 -0.55 -5.11 15.49
N LEU A 42 0.29 -4.09 15.70
CA LEU A 42 -0.12 -2.82 16.31
C LEU A 42 -1.12 -2.05 15.44
N THR A 43 -0.96 -2.10 14.12
CA THR A 43 -1.84 -1.39 13.17
C THR A 43 -3.22 -2.03 13.13
N PHE A 44 -3.28 -3.37 13.09
CA PHE A 44 -4.54 -4.10 13.14
C PHE A 44 -5.30 -3.88 14.46
N GLY A 45 -4.60 -3.78 15.60
CA GLY A 45 -5.22 -3.54 16.89
C GLY A 45 -5.71 -2.10 17.12
N ARG A 46 -5.14 -1.10 16.43
CA ARG A 46 -5.44 0.32 16.65
C ARG A 46 -6.62 0.88 15.87
N GLY A 47 -7.18 0.14 14.89
CA GLY A 47 -8.45 0.48 14.25
C GLY A 47 -8.54 1.84 13.56
N ASN A 48 -7.40 2.49 13.24
CA ASN A 48 -7.37 3.78 12.58
C ASN A 48 -7.90 3.65 11.14
N ARG A 49 -9.17 4.03 10.94
CA ARG A 49 -9.80 4.05 9.62
C ARG A 49 -9.34 5.29 8.85
N ILE A 50 -8.81 5.06 7.66
CA ILE A 50 -8.46 6.11 6.71
C ILE A 50 -9.46 6.03 5.57
N ASP A 51 -10.26 7.09 5.42
CA ASP A 51 -11.34 7.10 4.43
C ASP A 51 -10.84 7.39 3.00
N ARG A 52 -9.65 8.01 2.83
CA ARG A 52 -9.11 8.34 1.51
C ARG A 52 -7.58 8.41 1.50
N SER A 53 -6.96 8.12 0.35
CA SER A 53 -5.52 8.26 0.18
C SER A 53 -5.07 9.72 0.25
N TYR A 54 -3.95 9.98 0.92
CA TYR A 54 -3.41 11.33 1.17
C TYR A 54 -2.43 11.82 0.08
N GLY A 55 -2.21 11.03 -0.97
CA GLY A 55 -1.26 11.33 -2.05
C GLY A 55 -1.93 11.73 -3.37
N GLU A 56 -1.17 12.38 -4.24
CA GLU A 56 -1.52 12.48 -5.65
C GLU A 56 -1.19 11.15 -6.33
N HIS A 57 -2.21 10.55 -6.94
CA HIS A 57 -2.11 9.25 -7.60
C HIS A 57 -2.48 9.39 -9.06
N THR A 58 -1.78 8.66 -9.91
CA THR A 58 -1.98 8.66 -11.37
C THR A 58 -2.99 7.60 -11.83
N THR A 59 -3.39 6.72 -10.93
CA THR A 59 -4.22 5.54 -11.20
C THR A 59 -5.51 5.57 -10.38
N ILE A 60 -6.54 4.87 -10.87
CA ILE A 60 -7.91 4.99 -10.35
C ILE A 60 -8.16 4.24 -9.04
N GLU A 61 -7.28 3.31 -8.64
CA GLU A 61 -7.47 2.53 -7.40
C GLU A 61 -7.45 3.39 -6.14
N TRP A 62 -6.81 4.56 -6.18
CA TRP A 62 -6.67 5.46 -5.04
C TRP A 62 -7.83 6.44 -4.85
N VAL A 63 -8.79 6.45 -5.77
CA VAL A 63 -10.01 7.27 -5.67
C VAL A 63 -11.02 6.65 -4.70
N VAL A 64 -10.91 5.33 -4.46
CA VAL A 64 -11.84 4.53 -3.65
C VAL A 64 -11.46 4.58 -2.17
N ASN A 65 -12.47 4.51 -1.30
CA ASN A 65 -12.28 4.45 0.15
C ASN A 65 -11.76 3.07 0.60
N THR A 66 -11.10 3.02 1.76
CA THR A 66 -10.67 1.75 2.40
C THR A 66 -11.59 1.45 3.60
N PRO A 67 -12.23 0.27 3.70
CA PRO A 67 -12.25 -0.85 2.76
C PRO A 67 -13.13 -0.56 1.51
N PRO A 68 -12.80 -1.12 0.34
CA PRO A 68 -13.63 -0.94 -0.84
C PRO A 68 -14.98 -1.64 -0.66
N ALA A 69 -16.03 -1.05 -1.24
CA ALA A 69 -17.33 -1.69 -1.34
C ALA A 69 -17.25 -2.90 -2.30
N TYR A 70 -18.13 -3.89 -2.09
CA TYR A 70 -18.23 -5.10 -2.94
C TYR A 70 -18.44 -4.76 -4.43
N HIS A 71 -19.23 -3.71 -4.70
CA HIS A 71 -19.35 -3.09 -6.02
C HIS A 71 -18.78 -1.67 -5.94
N THR A 72 -17.54 -1.52 -6.41
CA THR A 72 -16.72 -0.32 -6.25
C THR A 72 -17.27 0.89 -7.01
N PHE A 73 -17.78 0.68 -8.23
CA PHE A 73 -18.34 1.73 -9.06
C PHE A 73 -19.75 1.32 -9.52
N GLN A 74 -20.70 2.25 -9.43
CA GLN A 74 -22.04 2.07 -10.00
C GLN A 74 -22.04 2.35 -11.50
N GLU A 75 -21.26 3.34 -11.93
CA GLU A 75 -21.04 3.72 -13.33
C GLU A 75 -19.53 3.67 -13.62
N PRO A 76 -19.08 3.12 -14.77
CA PRO A 76 -17.67 3.11 -15.13
C PRO A 76 -17.07 4.52 -15.24
N PRO A 77 -15.90 4.78 -14.63
CA PRO A 77 -15.23 6.07 -14.78
C PRO A 77 -14.66 6.24 -16.19
N VAL A 78 -14.83 7.42 -16.77
CA VAL A 78 -14.21 7.77 -18.06
C VAL A 78 -12.77 8.18 -17.83
N ILE A 79 -11.83 7.38 -18.34
CA ILE A 79 -10.40 7.68 -18.26
C ILE A 79 -10.04 8.60 -19.42
N ARG A 80 -9.48 9.76 -19.09
CA ARG A 80 -8.84 10.66 -20.06
C ARG A 80 -7.34 10.57 -19.86
N GLU A 81 -6.58 10.66 -20.94
CA GLU A 81 -5.12 10.72 -20.84
C GLU A 81 -4.72 11.92 -19.99
N SER A 82 -3.88 11.67 -19.00
CA SER A 82 -3.24 12.73 -18.21
C SER A 82 -2.35 13.51 -19.16
N ALA A 83 -2.76 14.74 -19.47
CA ALA A 83 -2.07 15.60 -20.42
C ALA A 83 -0.58 15.71 -20.04
N GLY A 84 0.28 15.03 -20.81
CA GLY A 84 1.71 15.33 -20.82
C GLY A 84 1.94 16.77 -21.27
N PRO A 85 3.08 17.39 -20.94
CA PRO A 85 3.31 18.80 -21.18
C PRO A 85 3.64 19.10 -22.65
N THR A 86 2.78 18.74 -23.60
CA THR A 86 2.86 19.20 -25.00
C THR A 86 1.53 18.98 -25.73
N HIS A 87 0.55 19.84 -25.46
CA HIS A 87 -0.25 20.46 -26.53
C HIS A 87 -1.06 21.62 -25.93
N PRO A 88 -1.04 22.83 -26.52
CA PRO A 88 -2.02 23.84 -26.15
C PRO A 88 -3.42 23.28 -26.50
N PRO A 89 -4.42 23.38 -25.60
CA PRO A 89 -5.75 22.88 -25.90
C PRO A 89 -6.31 23.71 -27.04
N ALA A 90 -6.55 23.04 -28.17
CA ALA A 90 -7.45 23.55 -29.19
C ALA A 90 -8.84 23.62 -28.56
N ARG A 91 -9.14 24.79 -27.97
CA ARG A 91 -10.45 25.41 -27.90
C ARG A 91 -11.60 24.44 -27.62
N ALA A 92 -11.79 24.08 -26.35
CA ALA A 92 -13.11 23.76 -25.81
C ALA A 92 -13.29 24.59 -24.55
N ALA A 93 -13.94 25.73 -24.74
CA ALA A 93 -14.33 26.62 -23.68
C ALA A 93 -15.48 25.99 -22.88
N HIS A 94 -15.52 26.31 -21.58
CA HIS A 94 -16.65 26.14 -20.65
C HIS A 94 -16.99 24.70 -20.22
N GLU A 95 -16.32 24.20 -19.19
CA GLU A 95 -17.03 23.60 -18.04
C GLU A 95 -16.21 23.88 -16.77
N PRO A 96 -16.84 24.39 -15.69
CA PRO A 96 -16.13 24.54 -14.43
C PRO A 96 -15.73 23.15 -13.93
N VAL A 97 -14.44 22.98 -13.65
CA VAL A 97 -13.92 21.88 -12.83
C VAL A 97 -14.54 22.04 -11.44
N GLY A 98 -15.73 21.49 -11.34
CA GLY A 98 -16.62 21.56 -10.20
C GLY A 98 -17.54 20.37 -10.33
N LEU A 99 -16.95 19.16 -10.36
CA LEU A 99 -17.73 17.98 -10.07
C LEU A 99 -18.04 18.06 -8.58
N ALA A 100 -19.15 18.74 -8.31
CA ALA A 100 -19.87 18.72 -7.07
C ALA A 100 -19.89 17.26 -6.61
N CYS A 101 -19.15 17.00 -5.53
CA CYS A 101 -19.33 15.81 -4.73
C CYS A 101 -20.81 15.82 -4.34
N ALA A 102 -21.62 15.03 -5.05
CA ALA A 102 -23.02 14.89 -4.76
C ALA A 102 -23.11 14.50 -3.30
N ARG A 103 -23.66 15.42 -2.51
CA ARG A 103 -23.95 15.26 -1.09
C ARG A 103 -25.00 14.15 -0.99
N SER A 104 -24.55 12.90 -1.06
CA SER A 104 -25.43 11.75 -0.87
C SER A 104 -25.99 11.83 0.55
N PRO A 105 -27.32 11.74 0.74
CA PRO A 105 -27.93 11.85 2.03
C PRO A 105 -27.37 10.78 2.97
N ARG A 106 -26.98 11.22 4.17
CA ARG A 106 -26.56 10.36 5.27
C ARG A 106 -27.65 9.32 5.52
N HIS A 107 -27.47 8.11 5.01
CA HIS A 107 -28.13 6.96 5.60
C HIS A 107 -27.27 6.52 6.79
N PRO A 108 -27.83 6.46 8.01
CA PRO A 108 -27.16 5.77 9.10
C PRO A 108 -27.13 4.29 8.71
N VAL A 109 -26.02 3.83 8.14
CA VAL A 109 -25.82 2.40 7.91
C VAL A 109 -25.56 1.79 9.28
N SER A 110 -26.63 1.35 9.92
CA SER A 110 -26.59 0.33 10.96
C SER A 110 -26.01 -0.94 10.34
N LEU A 111 -24.69 -1.06 10.31
CA LEU A 111 -24.02 -2.32 10.02
C LEU A 111 -24.12 -3.23 11.24
N PRO A 112 -24.31 -4.55 11.03
CA PRO A 112 -24.38 -5.51 12.12
C PRO A 112 -23.04 -5.53 12.85
N LEU A 113 -23.12 -5.35 14.16
CA LEU A 113 -22.06 -5.63 15.11
C LEU A 113 -21.58 -7.07 14.87
N TRP A 114 -20.37 -7.22 14.34
CA TRP A 114 -19.64 -8.46 14.57
C TRP A 114 -19.31 -8.50 16.06
N PRO A 115 -19.68 -9.55 16.81
CA PRO A 115 -19.34 -9.65 18.21
C PRO A 115 -17.88 -10.10 18.28
N PHE A 116 -16.98 -9.17 18.55
CA PHE A 116 -15.74 -9.52 19.22
C PHE A 116 -15.99 -9.32 20.71
N ASP A 117 -16.58 -10.35 21.34
CA ASP A 117 -16.75 -10.44 22.79
C ASP A 117 -15.40 -10.88 23.39
N PRO A 118 -14.75 -10.07 24.24
CA PRO A 118 -13.43 -10.39 24.81
C PRO A 118 -13.52 -11.23 26.09
N SER A 119 -14.58 -12.02 26.29
CA SER A 119 -14.79 -12.82 27.51
C SER A 119 -14.85 -14.35 27.31
N LEU A 120 -14.14 -14.87 26.29
CA LEU A 120 -13.76 -16.29 26.19
C LEU A 120 -12.26 -16.45 25.92
#